data_AF-A0A1W1EK07-F1
#
_entry.id   AF-A0A1W1EK07-F1
#
_cell.length_a   1.000
_cell.length_b   1.000
_cell.length_c   1.000
_cell.angle_alpha   90.00
_cell.angle_beta   90.00
_cell.angle_gamma   90.00
#
_symmetry.space_group_name_H-M   'P 1'
#
loop_
_entity.id
_entity.type
_entity.pdbx_description
1 polymer ?
#
loop_
_entity_poly.entity_id
_entity_poly.type
_entity_poly.pdbx_seq_one_letter_code
_entity_poly.pdbx_strand_id
1 'polypeptide(L)'
;MLKIFKKKPKPFMAEVKKYLKKEYGVEVSKIKHKRTYKRLMMRTNASRIELITFVLANGIKGRAFYSPFIKIFEDSSTKGVKDEDLLVAYGGWLFLSSGLKDGFIKEDFKSISQKDNYLTIKKSKGITDIKVTHQYKIGDSEIFMIDAKLDGYNIKCAGNIELDLCYEDDTDYYNIPAIYFLLGEQVFKTN
;
A
#
# COMPACT_ATOMS: atom_id res chain seq x y z
N MET A 1 -7.12 -24.47 -20.89
CA MET A 1 -5.66 -24.25 -20.67
C MET A 1 -5.25 -22.94 -21.38
N LEU A 2 -5.41 -21.79 -20.72
CA LEU A 2 -5.30 -20.46 -21.34
C LEU A 2 -3.84 -19.97 -21.33
N LYS A 3 -3.24 -19.90 -22.53
CA LYS A 3 -1.93 -19.32 -22.83
C LYS A 3 -1.95 -17.80 -22.55
N ILE A 4 -1.49 -17.35 -21.39
CA ILE A 4 -1.34 -15.90 -21.10
C ILE A 4 0.08 -15.58 -20.60
N PHE A 5 1.09 -15.87 -21.43
CA PHE A 5 2.44 -15.28 -21.29
C PHE A 5 3.03 -14.95 -22.67
N LYS A 6 2.21 -14.41 -23.59
CA LYS A 6 2.64 -14.01 -24.95
C LYS A 6 2.41 -12.54 -25.29
N LYS A 7 2.18 -11.64 -24.32
CA LYS A 7 2.43 -10.22 -24.59
C LYS A 7 3.92 -9.97 -24.39
N LYS A 8 4.61 -9.56 -25.46
CA LYS A 8 5.96 -8.97 -25.33
C LYS A 8 5.91 -7.98 -24.16
N PRO A 9 6.88 -7.98 -23.24
CA PRO A 9 6.87 -7.03 -22.15
C PRO A 9 6.72 -5.63 -22.75
N LYS A 10 5.67 -4.91 -22.34
CA LYS A 10 5.59 -3.46 -22.62
C LYS A 10 6.92 -2.84 -22.18
N PRO A 11 7.40 -1.76 -22.81
CA PRO A 11 8.60 -1.07 -22.38
C PRO A 11 8.35 -0.33 -21.04
N PHE A 12 8.11 -1.08 -19.96
CA PHE A 12 7.73 -0.58 -18.65
C PHE A 12 8.76 0.39 -18.09
N MET A 13 10.04 0.20 -18.41
CA MET A 13 11.11 1.13 -18.03
C MET A 13 10.89 2.54 -18.61
N ALA A 14 10.45 2.65 -19.86
CA ALA A 14 10.16 3.94 -20.48
C ALA A 14 8.91 4.59 -19.88
N GLU A 15 7.89 3.77 -19.59
CA GLU A 15 6.66 4.22 -18.92
C GLU A 15 6.94 4.74 -17.51
N VAL A 16 7.71 3.99 -16.71
CA VAL A 16 8.15 4.39 -15.37
C VAL A 16 9.01 5.65 -15.43
N LYS A 17 9.95 5.76 -16.39
CA LYS A 17 10.75 6.97 -16.57
C LYS A 17 9.88 8.20 -16.88
N LYS A 18 8.90 8.04 -17.77
CA LYS A 18 7.95 9.12 -18.12
C LYS A 18 7.09 9.51 -16.92
N TYR A 19 6.62 8.53 -16.16
CA TYR A 19 5.84 8.76 -14.95
C TYR A 19 6.65 9.52 -13.90
N LEU A 20 7.88 9.08 -13.59
CA LEU A 20 8.79 9.76 -12.66
C LEU A 20 9.04 11.22 -13.05
N LYS A 21 9.33 11.47 -14.33
CA LYS A 21 9.53 12.85 -14.82
C LYS A 21 8.27 13.71 -14.65
N LYS A 22 7.08 13.14 -14.90
CA LYS A 22 5.81 13.84 -14.74
C LYS A 22 5.51 14.14 -13.26
N GLU A 23 5.70 13.16 -12.39
CA GLU A 23 5.38 13.24 -10.96
C GLU A 23 6.25 14.28 -10.25
N TYR A 24 7.55 14.28 -10.55
CA TYR A 24 8.52 15.13 -9.84
C TYR A 24 8.95 16.38 -10.60
N GLY A 25 8.63 16.48 -11.90
CA GLY A 25 9.11 17.57 -12.75
C GLY A 25 10.63 17.55 -13.00
N VAL A 26 11.32 16.47 -12.64
CA VAL A 26 12.78 16.34 -12.69
C VAL A 26 13.19 15.14 -13.54
N GLU A 27 14.31 15.26 -14.25
CA GLU A 27 14.86 14.16 -15.05
C GLU A 27 15.31 12.97 -14.21
N VAL A 28 15.18 11.77 -14.78
CA VAL A 28 15.65 10.53 -14.16
C VAL A 28 17.12 10.33 -14.52
N SER A 29 18.01 10.43 -13.53
CA SER A 29 19.46 10.28 -13.70
C SER A 29 19.89 8.82 -13.78
N LYS A 30 19.28 7.95 -12.98
CA LYS A 30 19.51 6.49 -12.99
C LYS A 30 18.19 5.75 -12.86
N ILE A 31 18.00 4.69 -13.64
CA ILE A 31 16.85 3.80 -13.53
C ILE A 31 17.29 2.38 -13.83
N LYS A 32 16.93 1.42 -12.97
CA LYS A 32 17.35 0.02 -13.11
C LYS A 32 16.22 -0.91 -12.70
N HIS A 33 15.89 -1.85 -13.56
CA HIS A 33 15.05 -2.98 -13.19
C HIS A 33 15.78 -3.85 -12.17
N LYS A 34 15.19 -4.08 -11.01
CA LYS A 34 15.78 -4.82 -9.89
C LYS A 34 15.29 -6.27 -9.87
N ARG A 35 13.98 -6.50 -9.95
CA ARG A 35 13.38 -7.84 -9.82
C ARG A 35 11.99 -7.87 -10.45
N THR A 36 11.63 -9.03 -11.00
CA THR A 36 10.24 -9.34 -11.36
C THR A 36 9.65 -10.27 -10.31
N TYR A 37 8.49 -9.92 -9.77
CA TYR A 37 7.67 -10.79 -8.93
C TYR A 37 6.54 -11.42 -9.75
N LYS A 38 6.23 -12.68 -9.44
CA LYS A 38 5.01 -13.34 -9.89
C LYS A 38 4.16 -13.61 -8.65
N ARG A 39 2.94 -13.11 -8.63
CA ARG A 39 2.01 -13.25 -7.50
C ARG A 39 0.62 -13.58 -8.00
N LEU A 40 -0.05 -14.51 -7.33
CA LEU A 40 -1.48 -14.68 -7.49
C LEU A 40 -2.14 -13.51 -6.75
N MET A 41 -2.97 -12.75 -7.43
CA MET A 41 -3.82 -11.74 -6.80
C MET A 41 -5.23 -12.30 -6.68
N MET A 42 -5.97 -11.93 -5.63
CA MET A 42 -7.35 -12.38 -5.44
C MET A 42 -8.18 -12.24 -6.73
N ARG A 43 -8.80 -13.36 -7.14
CA ARG A 43 -9.71 -13.48 -8.31
C ARG A 43 -9.08 -13.35 -9.70
N THR A 44 -7.75 -13.26 -9.85
CA THR A 44 -7.10 -13.16 -11.18
C THR A 44 -5.95 -14.17 -11.36
N ASN A 45 -5.56 -14.38 -12.63
CA ASN A 45 -4.35 -15.12 -12.97
C ASN A 45 -3.10 -14.45 -12.37
N ALA A 46 -2.02 -15.22 -12.23
CA ALA A 46 -0.74 -14.73 -11.73
C ALA A 46 -0.33 -13.42 -12.42
N SER A 47 -0.19 -12.36 -11.63
CA SER A 47 0.23 -11.04 -12.07
C SER A 47 1.75 -10.92 -12.01
N ARG A 48 2.30 -10.26 -13.03
CA ARG A 48 3.72 -9.94 -13.15
C ARG A 48 3.92 -8.52 -12.64
N ILE A 49 4.71 -8.38 -11.57
CA ILE A 49 4.99 -7.08 -10.93
C ILE A 49 6.47 -6.79 -11.10
N GLU A 50 6.79 -5.66 -11.72
CA GLU A 50 8.17 -5.22 -11.89
C GLU A 50 8.58 -4.29 -10.75
N LEU A 51 9.75 -4.54 -10.17
CA LEU A 51 10.39 -3.65 -9.22
C LEU A 51 11.55 -2.93 -9.91
N ILE A 52 11.49 -1.61 -9.88
CA ILE A 52 12.46 -0.70 -10.45
C ILE A 52 13.05 0.16 -9.34
N THR A 53 14.35 0.41 -9.42
CA THR A 53 15.03 1.42 -8.59
C THR A 53 15.33 2.64 -9.45
N PHE A 54 15.25 3.83 -8.86
CA PHE A 54 15.53 5.07 -9.57
C PHE A 54 16.30 6.06 -8.70
N VAL A 55 16.97 6.98 -9.38
CA VAL A 55 17.55 8.21 -8.84
C VAL A 55 17.18 9.33 -9.81
N LEU A 56 16.68 10.44 -9.28
CA LEU A 56 16.38 11.67 -10.02
C LEU A 56 17.61 12.59 -10.03
N ALA A 57 17.61 13.58 -10.92
CA ALA A 57 18.73 14.52 -11.03
C ALA A 57 18.93 15.38 -9.77
N ASN A 58 17.86 15.62 -9.00
CA ASN A 58 17.91 16.35 -7.72
C ASN A 58 18.29 15.47 -6.51
N GLY A 59 18.65 14.19 -6.72
CA GLY A 59 19.08 13.28 -5.67
C GLY A 59 17.98 12.46 -5.00
N ILE A 60 16.70 12.73 -5.27
CA ILE A 60 15.59 11.86 -4.83
C ILE A 60 15.80 10.46 -5.39
N LYS A 61 15.62 9.45 -4.55
CA LYS A 61 15.81 8.04 -4.91
C LYS A 61 14.71 7.20 -4.28
N GLY A 62 14.43 6.06 -4.89
CA GLY A 62 13.40 5.18 -4.39
C GLY A 62 13.19 3.94 -5.24
N ARG A 63 12.06 3.30 -4.96
CA ARG A 63 11.58 2.10 -5.63
C ARG A 63 10.24 2.37 -6.28
N ALA A 64 10.02 1.80 -7.45
CA ALA A 64 8.76 1.84 -8.16
C ALA A 64 8.30 0.41 -8.46
N PHE A 65 7.05 0.11 -8.11
CA PHE A 65 6.38 -1.14 -8.46
C PHE A 65 5.40 -0.89 -9.62
N TYR A 66 5.36 -1.81 -10.58
CA TYR A 66 4.54 -1.69 -11.79
C TYR A 66 3.77 -2.97 -12.14
N SER A 67 2.43 -2.90 -12.07
CA SER A 67 1.45 -3.90 -12.53
C SER A 67 -0.02 -3.51 -12.24
N PRO A 68 -0.86 -3.09 -13.20
CA PRO A 68 -0.58 -2.27 -14.38
C PRO A 68 -0.34 -0.78 -14.05
N PHE A 69 -0.49 -0.38 -12.79
CA PHE A 69 -0.26 0.99 -12.32
C PHE A 69 1.08 1.13 -11.61
N ILE A 70 1.62 2.35 -11.58
CA ILE A 70 2.88 2.66 -10.93
C ILE A 70 2.60 3.17 -9.52
N LYS A 71 3.30 2.62 -8.53
CA LYS A 71 3.41 3.21 -7.20
C LYS A 71 4.88 3.41 -6.86
N ILE A 72 5.18 4.57 -6.29
CA ILE A 72 6.52 4.95 -5.86
C ILE A 72 6.59 4.89 -4.33
N PHE A 73 7.73 4.39 -3.84
CA PHE A 73 8.15 4.45 -2.45
C PHE A 73 9.51 5.13 -2.40
N GLU A 74 9.57 6.34 -1.86
CA GLU A 74 10.81 7.11 -1.72
C GLU A 74 11.66 6.59 -0.56
N ASP A 75 12.98 6.52 -0.76
CA ASP A 75 13.87 6.04 0.29
C ASP A 75 13.95 7.00 1.48
N SER A 76 13.67 8.30 1.29
CA SER A 76 13.60 9.28 2.39
C SER A 76 12.69 8.83 3.53
N SER A 77 11.66 8.05 3.22
CA SER A 77 10.67 7.59 4.19
C SER A 77 10.61 6.07 4.32
N THR A 78 11.21 5.29 3.42
CA THR A 78 11.01 3.83 3.34
C THR A 78 12.28 3.01 3.22
N LYS A 79 13.47 3.61 3.37
CA LYS A 79 14.77 2.97 3.07
C LYS A 79 14.96 1.61 3.78
N GLY A 80 14.55 1.47 5.03
CA GLY A 80 14.67 0.27 5.85
C GLY A 80 13.56 -0.77 5.63
N VAL A 81 12.50 -0.44 4.89
CA VAL A 81 11.45 -1.41 4.53
C VAL A 81 11.96 -2.33 3.42
N LYS A 82 11.82 -3.64 3.61
CA LYS A 82 12.26 -4.64 2.63
C LYS A 82 11.42 -4.57 1.37
N ASP A 83 12.01 -5.00 0.24
CA ASP A 83 11.29 -5.00 -1.05
C ASP A 83 10.06 -5.91 -1.02
N GLU A 84 10.11 -7.03 -0.30
CA GLU A 84 8.99 -7.96 -0.11
C GLU A 84 7.84 -7.31 0.66
N ASP A 85 8.14 -6.50 1.68
CA ASP A 85 7.11 -5.78 2.45
C ASP A 85 6.53 -4.64 1.62
N LEU A 86 7.36 -3.91 0.86
CA LEU A 86 6.88 -2.91 -0.10
C LEU A 86 6.04 -3.54 -1.21
N LEU A 87 6.34 -4.77 -1.62
CA LEU A 87 5.50 -5.52 -2.55
C LEU A 87 4.13 -5.77 -1.93
N VAL A 88 4.06 -6.17 -0.65
CA VAL A 88 2.80 -6.35 0.09
C VAL A 88 2.00 -5.04 0.11
N ALA A 89 2.63 -3.94 0.55
CA ALA A 89 2.00 -2.62 0.54
C ALA A 89 1.52 -2.21 -0.85
N TYR A 90 2.31 -2.48 -1.90
CA TYR A 90 1.92 -2.23 -3.28
C TYR A 90 0.64 -2.98 -3.66
N GLY A 91 0.53 -4.26 -3.30
CA GLY A 91 -0.67 -5.06 -3.56
C GLY A 91 -1.92 -4.52 -2.88
N GLY A 92 -1.81 -4.11 -1.61
CA GLY A 92 -2.94 -3.52 -0.89
C GLY A 92 -3.33 -2.15 -1.44
N TRP A 93 -2.37 -1.30 -1.80
CA TRP A 93 -2.64 -0.04 -2.51
C TRP A 93 -3.34 -0.28 -3.84
N LEU A 94 -2.89 -1.25 -4.62
CA LEU A 94 -3.47 -1.58 -5.92
C LEU A 94 -4.91 -2.06 -5.76
N PHE A 95 -5.16 -2.97 -4.81
CA PHE A 95 -6.51 -3.44 -4.50
C PHE A 95 -7.43 -2.31 -4.03
N LEU A 96 -6.95 -1.48 -3.11
CA LEU A 96 -7.72 -0.35 -2.58
C LEU A 96 -8.08 0.64 -3.70
N SER A 97 -7.09 1.12 -4.44
CA SER A 97 -7.29 2.10 -5.52
C SER A 97 -8.18 1.58 -6.64
N SER A 98 -8.04 0.31 -7.01
CA SER A 98 -8.92 -0.32 -8.00
C SER A 98 -10.35 -0.44 -7.48
N GLY A 99 -10.52 -0.79 -6.20
CA GLY A 99 -11.84 -0.94 -5.62
C GLY A 99 -12.60 0.34 -5.35
N LEU A 100 -11.88 1.41 -5.02
CA LEU A 100 -12.46 2.75 -4.98
C LEU A 100 -12.93 3.19 -6.36
N LYS A 101 -12.08 2.98 -7.39
CA LYS A 101 -12.40 3.34 -8.76
C LYS A 101 -13.61 2.58 -9.32
N ASP A 102 -13.70 1.29 -9.03
CA ASP A 102 -14.79 0.42 -9.51
C ASP A 102 -16.03 0.50 -8.59
N GLY A 103 -15.96 1.25 -7.48
CA GLY A 103 -17.06 1.52 -6.56
C GLY A 103 -17.42 0.37 -5.60
N PHE A 104 -16.65 -0.74 -5.59
CA PHE A 104 -16.87 -1.84 -4.65
C PHE A 104 -16.31 -1.55 -3.25
N ILE A 105 -15.36 -0.62 -3.14
CA ILE A 105 -14.92 -0.03 -1.88
C ILE A 105 -15.49 1.39 -1.79
N LYS A 106 -16.01 1.78 -0.62
CA LYS A 106 -16.58 3.11 -0.38
C LYS A 106 -15.89 3.81 0.79
N GLU A 107 -15.58 5.09 0.64
CA GLU A 107 -15.05 5.94 1.72
C GLU A 107 -16.17 6.69 2.48
N ASP A 108 -17.20 7.11 1.74
CA ASP A 108 -18.33 7.85 2.30
C ASP A 108 -19.47 6.92 2.72
N PHE A 109 -19.44 6.51 3.99
CA PHE A 109 -20.54 5.78 4.62
C PHE A 109 -20.68 6.16 6.09
N LYS A 110 -21.88 5.95 6.63
CA LYS A 110 -22.15 6.08 8.06
C LYS A 110 -21.97 4.71 8.71
N SER A 111 -20.89 4.53 9.47
CA SER A 111 -20.75 3.36 10.36
C SER A 111 -21.83 3.40 11.44
N ILE A 112 -22.46 2.27 11.71
CA ILE A 112 -23.54 2.15 12.71
C ILE A 112 -22.96 1.82 14.09
N SER A 113 -22.10 0.80 14.17
CA SER A 113 -21.54 0.33 15.45
C SER A 113 -20.09 -0.16 15.36
N GLN A 114 -19.62 -0.61 14.19
CA GLN A 114 -18.27 -1.19 14.05
C GLN A 114 -17.18 -0.18 14.42
N LYS A 115 -17.34 1.09 14.04
CA LYS A 115 -16.40 2.16 14.42
C LYS A 115 -16.27 2.30 15.92
N ASP A 116 -17.38 2.44 16.63
CA ASP A 116 -17.37 2.71 18.07
C ASP A 116 -16.83 1.50 18.85
N ASN A 117 -17.16 0.28 18.41
CA ASN A 117 -16.59 -0.95 18.96
C ASN A 117 -15.08 -1.02 18.74
N TYR A 118 -14.60 -0.72 17.52
CA TYR A 118 -13.18 -0.70 17.21
C TYR A 118 -12.42 0.33 18.07
N LEU A 119 -12.93 1.55 18.18
CA LEU A 119 -12.33 2.60 19.00
C LEU A 119 -12.33 2.24 20.49
N THR A 120 -13.37 1.58 20.98
CA THR A 120 -13.45 1.11 22.37
C THR A 120 -12.38 0.07 22.67
N ILE A 121 -12.19 -0.91 21.78
CA ILE A 121 -11.12 -1.92 21.88
C ILE A 121 -9.73 -1.26 21.86
N LYS A 122 -9.52 -0.24 21.01
CA LYS A 122 -8.24 0.48 20.96
C LYS A 122 -7.96 1.21 22.28
N LYS A 123 -8.96 1.89 22.84
CA LYS A 123 -8.84 2.53 24.17
C LYS A 123 -8.55 1.53 25.27
N SER A 124 -9.18 0.35 25.27
CA SER A 124 -8.92 -0.69 26.28
C SER A 124 -7.53 -1.31 26.17
N LYS A 125 -6.87 -1.19 25.00
CA LYS A 125 -5.47 -1.56 24.79
C LYS A 125 -4.47 -0.44 25.16
N GLY A 126 -4.93 0.65 25.79
CA GLY A 126 -4.07 1.76 26.21
C GLY A 126 -3.79 2.81 25.13
N ILE A 127 -4.45 2.72 23.97
CA ILE A 127 -4.27 3.70 22.89
C ILE A 127 -5.08 4.97 23.21
N THR A 128 -4.41 6.13 23.13
CA THR A 128 -4.97 7.45 23.43
C THR A 128 -4.89 8.38 22.22
N ASP A 129 -5.45 9.60 22.33
CA ASP A 129 -5.43 10.62 21.27
C ASP A 129 -5.94 10.14 19.88
N ILE A 130 -6.91 9.21 19.88
CA ILE A 130 -7.34 8.54 18.65
C ILE A 130 -8.09 9.51 17.72
N LYS A 131 -7.56 9.68 16.52
CA LYS A 131 -8.17 10.38 15.39
C LYS A 131 -8.38 9.42 14.22
N VAL A 132 -9.63 9.19 13.85
CA VAL A 132 -9.95 8.49 12.59
C VAL A 132 -9.61 9.40 11.42
N THR A 133 -8.73 8.97 10.53
CA THR A 133 -8.29 9.74 9.36
C THR A 133 -9.02 9.32 8.09
N HIS A 134 -9.26 8.02 7.92
CA HIS A 134 -9.99 7.45 6.79
C HIS A 134 -10.85 6.27 7.24
N GLN A 135 -11.85 5.93 6.45
CA GLN A 135 -12.70 4.76 6.66
C GLN A 135 -13.03 4.14 5.30
N TYR A 136 -13.14 2.82 5.26
CA TYR A 136 -13.37 2.05 4.04
C TYR A 136 -14.39 0.96 4.28
N LYS A 137 -15.43 0.92 3.47
CA LYS A 137 -16.41 -0.18 3.45
C LYS A 137 -16.11 -1.12 2.29
N ILE A 138 -15.85 -2.39 2.61
CA ILE A 138 -15.53 -3.46 1.66
C ILE A 138 -16.53 -4.60 1.89
N GLY A 139 -17.59 -4.64 1.08
CA GLY A 139 -18.75 -5.52 1.37
C GLY A 139 -19.37 -5.15 2.73
N ASP A 140 -19.40 -6.13 3.65
CA ASP A 140 -19.93 -5.95 5.00
C ASP A 140 -18.86 -5.54 6.04
N SER A 141 -17.59 -5.52 5.65
CA SER A 141 -16.48 -5.13 6.52
C SER A 141 -16.23 -3.63 6.45
N GLU A 142 -16.02 -3.01 7.60
CA GLU A 142 -15.64 -1.60 7.74
C GLU A 142 -14.23 -1.51 8.34
N ILE A 143 -13.28 -0.96 7.59
CA ILE A 143 -11.88 -0.77 8.00
C ILE A 143 -11.66 0.71 8.29
N PHE A 144 -11.03 1.02 9.42
CA PHE A 144 -10.74 2.38 9.86
C PHE A 144 -9.24 2.61 9.94
N MET A 145 -8.78 3.74 9.41
CA MET A 145 -7.43 4.23 9.64
C MET A 145 -7.45 5.23 10.79
N ILE A 146 -6.52 5.07 11.72
CA ILE A 146 -6.38 5.96 12.88
C ILE A 146 -4.94 6.45 13.03
N ASP A 147 -4.81 7.71 13.43
CA ASP A 147 -3.61 8.26 14.04
C ASP A 147 -3.87 8.33 15.55
N ALA A 148 -2.94 7.89 16.38
CA ALA A 148 -3.13 7.81 17.82
C ALA A 148 -1.80 7.78 18.58
N LYS A 149 -1.83 7.56 19.90
CA LYS A 149 -0.65 7.31 20.72
C LYS A 149 -0.74 6.01 21.52
N LEU A 150 0.39 5.35 21.69
CA LEU A 150 0.58 4.19 22.59
C LEU A 150 1.89 4.40 23.36
N ASP A 151 1.83 4.35 24.69
CA ASP A 151 2.99 4.54 25.56
C ASP A 151 3.83 5.80 25.26
N GLY A 152 3.18 6.85 24.76
CA GLY A 152 3.81 8.13 24.39
C GLY A 152 4.29 8.23 22.95
N TYR A 153 4.34 7.12 22.20
CA TYR A 153 4.75 7.08 20.79
C TYR A 153 3.56 7.34 19.87
N ASN A 154 3.79 8.02 18.74
CA ASN A 154 2.74 8.16 17.74
C ASN A 154 2.61 6.86 16.97
N ILE A 155 1.37 6.42 16.78
CA ILE A 155 1.06 5.22 16.00
C ILE A 155 0.08 5.56 14.88
N LYS A 156 0.23 4.82 13.78
CA LYS A 156 -0.75 4.76 12.70
C LYS A 156 -1.26 3.34 12.59
N CYS A 157 -2.58 3.18 12.64
CA CYS A 157 -3.20 1.87 12.49
C CYS A 157 -4.19 1.85 11.33
N ALA A 158 -4.45 0.65 10.83
CA ALA A 158 -5.58 0.32 9.99
C ALA A 158 -6.20 -0.99 10.46
N GLY A 159 -7.53 -1.05 10.56
CA GLY A 159 -8.18 -2.28 10.97
C GLY A 159 -9.65 -2.14 11.31
N ASN A 160 -10.20 -3.24 11.80
CA ASN A 160 -11.52 -3.37 12.39
C ASN A 160 -11.41 -4.20 13.69
N ILE A 161 -12.51 -4.72 14.20
CA ILE A 161 -12.51 -5.51 15.44
C ILE A 161 -11.86 -6.90 15.30
N GLU A 162 -11.71 -7.40 14.06
CA GLU A 162 -11.23 -8.76 13.75
C GLU A 162 -9.75 -8.76 13.37
N LEU A 163 -9.33 -7.77 12.59
CA LEU A 163 -7.98 -7.63 12.07
C LEU A 163 -7.51 -6.19 12.25
N ASP A 164 -6.34 -6.03 12.85
CA ASP A 164 -5.74 -4.73 13.09
C ASP A 164 -4.23 -4.78 12.88
N LEU A 165 -3.67 -3.69 12.36
CA LEU A 165 -2.25 -3.50 12.17
C LEU A 165 -1.88 -2.06 12.56
N CYS A 166 -0.80 -1.90 13.32
CA CYS A 166 -0.30 -0.61 13.79
C CYS A 166 1.21 -0.52 13.57
N TYR A 167 1.70 0.68 13.27
CA TYR A 167 3.11 1.01 13.19
C TYR A 167 3.44 2.22 14.06
N GLU A 168 4.54 2.14 14.78
CA GLU A 168 5.12 3.21 15.59
C GLU A 168 6.00 4.12 14.72
N ASP A 169 6.07 5.40 15.10
CA ASP A 169 6.75 6.48 14.33
C ASP A 169 8.27 6.36 14.25
N ASP A 170 8.88 5.49 15.05
CA ASP A 170 10.29 5.13 14.98
C ASP A 170 10.59 4.07 13.90
N THR A 171 9.56 3.51 13.26
CA THR A 171 9.70 2.54 12.17
C THR A 171 9.50 3.16 10.79
N ASP A 172 10.30 2.73 9.80
CA ASP A 172 10.09 3.18 8.41
C ASP A 172 8.72 2.75 7.82
N TYR A 173 8.05 1.77 8.43
CA TYR A 173 6.71 1.33 8.06
C TYR A 173 5.65 2.40 8.35
N TYR A 174 5.87 3.26 9.35
CA TYR A 174 4.98 4.36 9.73
C TYR A 174 4.67 5.34 8.60
N ASN A 175 5.60 5.47 7.65
CA ASN A 175 5.47 6.39 6.53
C ASN A 175 4.61 5.82 5.40
N ILE A 176 4.22 4.55 5.48
CA ILE A 176 3.37 3.89 4.51
C ILE A 176 1.99 3.68 5.17
N PRO A 177 0.88 4.05 4.50
CA PRO A 177 -0.46 3.81 5.04
C PRO A 177 -0.65 2.34 5.48
N ALA A 178 -0.95 2.12 6.77
CA ALA A 178 -1.08 0.78 7.35
C ALA A 178 -2.10 -0.10 6.59
N ILE A 179 -3.14 0.51 6.01
CA ILE A 179 -4.14 -0.20 5.21
C ILE A 179 -3.54 -0.90 3.98
N TYR A 180 -2.43 -0.39 3.43
CA TYR A 180 -1.75 -1.01 2.31
C TYR A 180 -1.15 -2.36 2.68
N PHE A 181 -0.61 -2.50 3.90
CA PHE A 181 -0.13 -3.78 4.38
C PHE A 181 -1.29 -4.70 4.74
N LEU A 182 -2.27 -4.20 5.51
CA LEU A 182 -3.46 -4.95 5.92
C LEU A 182 -4.18 -5.59 4.73
N LEU A 183 -4.45 -4.83 3.68
CA LEU A 183 -5.07 -5.34 2.45
C LEU A 183 -4.09 -6.15 1.60
N GLY A 184 -2.81 -5.78 1.60
CA GLY A 184 -1.76 -6.48 0.87
C GLY A 184 -1.60 -7.93 1.30
N GLU A 185 -1.62 -8.20 2.60
CA GLU A 185 -1.57 -9.55 3.17
C GLU A 185 -2.78 -10.40 2.75
N GLN A 186 -3.96 -9.78 2.67
CA GLN A 186 -5.17 -10.47 2.18
C GLN A 186 -5.11 -10.74 0.67
N VAL A 187 -4.52 -9.82 -0.10
CA VAL A 187 -4.40 -9.92 -1.56
C VAL A 187 -3.38 -10.98 -1.95
N PHE A 188 -2.22 -11.00 -1.29
CA PHE A 188 -1.19 -12.00 -1.47
C PHE A 188 -1.38 -13.11 -0.45
N LYS A 189 -2.40 -13.96 -0.65
CA LYS A 189 -2.50 -15.21 0.11
C LYS A 189 -1.19 -15.99 -0.06
N THR A 190 -0.40 -16.09 1.00
CA THR A 190 0.63 -17.11 1.15
C THR A 190 -0.08 -18.45 1.24
N ASN A 191 -0.15 -19.16 0.12
CA ASN A 191 -0.25 -20.61 0.13
C ASN A 191 1.15 -21.19 0.34
#